data_AF-A0A971K3K4-F1
#
_entry.id   AF-A0A971K3K4-F1
#
_cell.length_a   1.000
_cell.length_b   1.000
_cell.length_c   1.000
_cell.angle_alpha   90.00
_cell.angle_beta   90.00
_cell.angle_gamma   90.00
#
_symmetry.space_group_name_H-M   'P 1'
#
loop_
_entity.id
_entity.type
_entity.pdbx_description
1 polymer ?
#
loop_
_entity_poly.entity_id
_entity_poly.type
_entity_poly.pdbx_seq_one_letter_code
_entity_poly.pdbx_strand_id
1 'polypeptide(L)' 'MLNIAILGAGSWGTALSILLAKNNHKVSVWSAFDAEAWMLTENREHIEKLPGFIVPDNVCFTTDLYECVCDAELIV' A
#
# COMPACT_ATOMS: atom_id res chain seq x y z
N MET A 1 -16.62 -2.46 -4.52
CA MET A 1 -15.46 -2.65 -3.62
C MET A 1 -14.64 -3.76 -4.25
N LEU A 2 -13.36 -3.53 -4.50
CA LEU A 2 -12.44 -4.54 -5.04
C LEU A 2 -11.30 -4.74 -4.05
N ASN A 3 -10.70 -5.92 -4.07
CA ASN A 3 -9.39 -6.20 -3.50
C ASN A 3 -8.32 -5.86 -4.54
N ILE A 4 -7.46 -4.89 -4.25
CA ILE A 4 -6.44 -4.41 -5.17
C ILE A 4 -5.06 -4.64 -4.57
N ALA A 5 -4.16 -5.25 -5.33
CA ALA A 5 -2.74 -5.35 -4.98
C ALA A 5 -1.94 -4.29 -5.73
N ILE A 6 -0.99 -3.66 -5.04
CA ILE A 6 -0.02 -2.73 -5.63
C ILE A 6 1.37 -3.30 -5.42
N LEU A 7 2.09 -3.55 -6.49
CA LEU A 7 3.44 -4.12 -6.45
C LEU A 7 4.48 -3.00 -6.44
N GLY A 8 4.76 -2.51 -5.24
CA GLY A 8 5.79 -1.50 -4.99
C GLY A 8 5.29 -0.39 -4.07
N ALA A 9 5.95 -0.22 -2.93
CA ALA A 9 5.57 0.76 -1.90
C ALA A 9 6.29 2.12 -2.03
N GLY A 10 6.79 2.44 -3.22
CA GLY A 10 7.39 3.75 -3.50
C GLY A 10 6.37 4.91 -3.47
N SER A 11 6.81 6.11 -3.83
CA SER A 11 5.96 7.33 -3.82
C SER A 11 4.67 7.17 -4.61
N TRP A 12 4.75 6.64 -5.84
CA TRP A 12 3.58 6.44 -6.70
C TRP A 12 2.68 5.30 -6.23
N GLY A 13 3.25 4.18 -5.78
CA GLY A 13 2.47 3.07 -5.22
C GLY A 13 1.70 3.48 -3.97
N THR A 14 2.34 4.28 -3.10
CA THR A 14 1.70 4.84 -1.91
C THR A 14 0.62 5.88 -2.28
N ALA A 15 0.87 6.76 -3.26
CA ALA A 15 -0.15 7.72 -3.70
C ALA A 15 -1.39 7.02 -4.31
N LEU A 16 -1.16 5.99 -5.12
CA LEU A 16 -2.23 5.17 -5.70
C LEU A 16 -3.00 4.40 -4.63
N SER A 17 -2.32 3.86 -3.63
CA SER A 17 -2.98 3.15 -2.54
C SER A 17 -3.94 4.07 -1.79
N ILE A 18 -3.53 5.30 -1.51
CA ILE A 18 -4.37 6.33 -0.88
C ILE A 18 -5.59 6.64 -1.73
N LEU A 19 -5.42 6.87 -3.04
CA LEU A 19 -6.51 7.18 -3.96
C LEU A 19 -7.54 6.04 -4.00
N LEU A 20 -7.09 4.81 -4.18
CA LEU A 20 -7.94 3.63 -4.30
C LEU A 20 -8.65 3.32 -2.97
N ALA A 21 -7.94 3.46 -1.85
CA ALA A 21 -8.50 3.31 -0.52
C ALA A 21 -9.59 4.33 -0.23
N LYS A 22 -9.40 5.61 -0.62
CA LYS A 22 -10.43 6.65 -0.51
C LYS A 22 -11.65 6.39 -1.40
N ASN A 23 -11.47 5.66 -2.50
CA ASN A 23 -12.55 5.16 -3.34
C ASN A 23 -13.19 3.86 -2.82
N ASN A 24 -12.98 3.54 -1.53
CA ASN A 24 -13.64 2.45 -0.83
C ASN A 24 -13.28 1.05 -1.36
N HIS A 25 -12.06 0.90 -1.90
CA HIS A 25 -11.43 -0.39 -2.21
C HIS A 25 -10.58 -0.87 -1.01
N LYS A 26 -10.34 -2.18 -0.93
CA LYS A 26 -9.32 -2.76 -0.04
C LYS A 26 -8.02 -2.82 -0.80
N VAL A 27 -6.94 -2.32 -0.21
CA VAL A 27 -5.65 -2.23 -0.92
C VAL A 27 -4.57 -2.93 -0.12
N SER A 28 -3.86 -3.86 -0.76
CA SER A 28 -2.62 -4.45 -0.26
C SER A 28 -1.47 -3.88 -1.07
N VAL A 29 -0.40 -3.44 -0.41
CA VAL A 29 0.79 -2.88 -1.05
C VAL A 29 1.99 -3.72 -0.66
N TRP A 30 2.68 -4.26 -1.65
CA TRP A 30 3.89 -5.01 -1.44
C TRP A 30 5.12 -4.10 -1.50
N SER A 31 6.07 -4.31 -0.58
CA SER A 31 7.43 -3.79 -0.71
C SER A 31 8.44 -4.93 -0.72
N ALA A 32 9.48 -4.78 -1.54
CA ALA A 32 10.65 -5.66 -1.51
C ALA A 32 11.55 -5.43 -0.28
N PHE A 33 11.31 -4.36 0.49
CA PHE A 33 12.17 -3.93 1.57
C PHE A 33 11.40 -3.85 2.90
N ASP A 34 11.77 -4.68 3.88
CA ASP A 34 11.12 -4.72 5.20
C ASP A 34 11.11 -3.36 5.89
N ALA A 35 12.20 -2.59 5.78
CA ALA A 35 12.30 -1.26 6.36
C ALA A 35 11.26 -0.28 5.76
N GLU A 36 10.97 -0.38 4.46
CA GLU A 36 9.98 0.48 3.80
C GLU A 36 8.56 0.08 4.22
N ALA A 37 8.24 -1.23 4.21
CA ALA A 37 6.95 -1.72 4.67
C ALA A 37 6.68 -1.40 6.14
N TRP A 38 7.68 -1.55 7.01
CA TRP A 38 7.56 -1.25 8.43
C TRP A 38 7.35 0.25 8.67
N MET A 39 8.14 1.11 8.01
CA MET A 39 7.98 2.57 8.08
C MET A 39 6.56 3.00 7.66
N LEU A 40 6.03 2.44 6.57
CA LEU A 40 4.68 2.74 6.09
C LEU A 40 3.59 2.19 7.00
N THR A 41 3.83 1.04 7.64
CA THR A 41 2.88 0.43 8.58
C THR A 41 2.79 1.23 9.88
N GLU A 42 3.93 1.59 10.48
CA GLU A 42 3.99 2.33 11.75
C GLU A 42 3.55 3.78 11.59
N ASN A 43 4.10 4.49 10.61
CA ASN A 43 3.87 5.93 10.47
C ASN A 43 2.59 6.23 9.71
N ARG A 44 2.05 5.26 8.95
CA ARG A 44 0.95 5.46 8.00
C ARG A 44 1.23 6.61 7.04
N GLU A 45 2.49 6.82 6.68
CA GLU A 45 2.94 7.92 5.82
C GLU A 45 4.30 7.59 5.23
N HIS A 46 4.51 7.89 3.94
CA HIS A 46 5.84 7.79 3.35
C HIS A 46 6.63 9.09 3.60
N ILE A 47 7.15 9.26 4.83
CA ILE A 47 7.76 10.52 5.30
C ILE A 47 8.79 11.11 4.33
N GLU A 48 9.64 10.27 3.72
CA GLU A 48 10.71 10.74 2.82
C GLU A 48 10.23 11.11 1.40
N LYS A 49 9.24 10.40 0.85
CA LYS A 49 8.88 10.49 -0.58
C LYS A 49 7.48 11.06 -0.82
N LEU A 50 6.62 11.09 0.19
CA LEU A 50 5.25 11.62 0.12
C LEU A 50 4.83 12.22 1.49
N PRO A 51 5.51 13.28 1.98
CA PRO A 51 5.25 13.87 3.28
C PRO A 51 3.88 14.56 3.34
N GLY A 52 3.20 14.44 4.49
CA GLY A 52 1.90 15.02 4.80
C GLY A 52 0.69 14.23 4.31
N PHE A 53 0.89 13.08 3.66
CA PHE A 53 -0.19 12.25 3.13
C PHE A 53 -0.36 10.97 3.95
N ILE A 54 -1.34 11.00 4.85
CA ILE A 54 -1.68 9.84 5.68
C ILE A 54 -2.37 8.76 4.85
N VAL A 55 -1.88 7.53 4.99
CA VAL A 55 -2.39 6.32 4.35
C VAL A 55 -3.59 5.79 5.16
N PRO A 56 -4.79 5.72 4.54
CA PRO A 56 -6.01 5.22 5.19
C PRO A 56 -5.89 3.80 5.74
N ASP A 57 -6.54 3.46 6.86
CA ASP A 57 -6.42 2.16 7.55
C ASP A 57 -6.81 0.93 6.70
N ASN A 58 -7.59 1.13 5.62
CA ASN A 58 -7.94 0.07 4.66
C ASN A 58 -6.82 -0.23 3.63
N VAL A 59 -5.62 0.31 3.85
CA VAL A 59 -4.39 -0.08 3.13
C VAL A 59 -3.49 -0.91 4.04
N CYS A 60 -3.18 -2.13 3.62
CA CYS A 60 -2.22 -3.01 4.27
C CYS A 60 -0.89 -2.98 3.53
N PHE A 61 0.23 -2.98 4.25
CA PHE A 61 1.57 -3.13 3.69
C PHE A 61 2.11 -4.50 4.09
N THR A 62 2.76 -5.19 3.15
CA THR A 62 3.39 -6.49 3.42
C THR A 62 4.68 -6.63 2.62
N THR A 63 5.60 -7.48 3.11
CA THR A 63 6.77 -7.93 2.33
C THR A 63 6.58 -9.33 1.74
N ASP A 64 5.49 -10.01 2.06
CA ASP A 64 5.09 -11.25 1.42
C ASP A 64 4.33 -10.96 0.11
N LEU A 65 4.97 -11.28 -1.01
CA LEU A 65 4.38 -11.07 -2.33
C LEU A 65 3.14 -11.94 -2.55
N TYR A 66 3.14 -13.18 -2.05
CA TYR A 66 2.02 -14.10 -2.22
C TYR A 66 0.82 -13.60 -1.43
N GLU A 67 1.03 -13.18 -0.17
CA GLU A 67 -0.02 -12.55 0.65
C GLU A 67 -0.63 -11.33 -0.03
N CYS A 68 0.21 -10.48 -0.66
CA CYS A 68 -0.27 -9.28 -1.32
C CYS A 68 -1.22 -9.58 -2.49
N VAL A 69 -0.98 -10.66 -3.25
CA VAL A 69 -1.68 -10.91 -4.53
C VAL A 69 -2.73 -12.01 -4.47
N CYS A 70 -2.75 -12.86 -3.43
CA CYS A 70 -3.57 -14.08 -3.42
C CYS A 70 -5.07 -13.84 -3.60
N ASP A 71 -5.60 -12.73 -3.05
CA ASP A 71 -7.02 -12.36 -3.10
C ASP A 71 -7.30 -11.15 -4.00
N ALA A 72 -6.32 -10.72 -4.81
CA ALA A 72 -6.42 -9.52 -5.62
C ALA A 72 -7.26 -9.74 -6.88
N GLU A 73 -8.26 -8.89 -7.08
CA GLU A 73 -9.06 -8.83 -8.31
C GLU A 73 -8.40 -7.93 -9.37
N LEU A 74 -7.53 -7.03 -8.93
CA LEU A 74 -6.72 -6.14 -9.76
C LEU A 74 -5.31 -6.03 -9.17
N ILE A 75 -4.29 -6.11 -10.03
CA ILE A 75 -2.89 -5.90 -9.68
C ILE A 75 -2.39 -4.68 -10.45
N VAL A 76 -1.73 -3.76 -9.72
CA VAL A 76 -1.14 -2.53 -10.24
C VAL A 76 0.37 -2.54 -10.05
#